data_AF-A0A6A2XHS8-F1
#
_entry.id   AF-A0A6A2XHS8-F1
#
_cell.length_a   1.000
_cell.length_b   1.000
_cell.length_c   1.000
_cell.angle_alpha   90.00
_cell.angle_beta   90.00
_cell.angle_gamma   90.00
#
_symmetry.space_group_name_H-M   'P 1'
#
loop_
_entity.id
_entity.type
_entity.pdbx_description
1 polymer ?
#
loop_
_entity_poly.entity_id
_entity_poly.type
_entity_poly.pdbx_seq_one_letter_code
_entity_poly.pdbx_strand_id
1 'polypeptide(L)'
;MQPTASCLLNLQVERVVGMVEGAVLFDDAGEGPLAQTKFVLAKALNYGLRHLLLLNKVDRPSVSEERCNEVESLVLDLFANLGATEEQFDFPILYASAKEGWASSTYTKDPPAGAKNMSQLLDAFVRHVPPPKANLDGPFQMLVSMMEKDTYLGRILTGRISSGIVRVGDKIHGLRSNESGIEKIEEGKVCRSM
;
A
#
# COMPACT_ATOMS: atom_id res chain seq x y z
N MET A 1 -8.19 -24.48 16.70
CA MET A 1 -9.17 -23.36 16.66
C MET A 1 -9.06 -22.70 15.30
N GLN A 2 -10.11 -22.79 14.46
CA GLN A 2 -10.12 -22.06 13.19
C GLN A 2 -10.22 -20.55 13.48
N PRO A 3 -9.41 -19.69 12.86
CA PRO A 3 -9.55 -18.25 13.03
C PRO A 3 -10.90 -17.82 12.46
N THR A 4 -11.63 -16.97 13.18
CA THR A 4 -12.86 -16.36 12.68
C THR A 4 -12.56 -15.53 11.42
N ALA A 5 -13.54 -15.36 10.53
CA ALA A 5 -13.36 -14.59 9.29
C ALA A 5 -12.82 -13.16 9.52
N SER A 6 -13.18 -12.55 10.66
CA SER A 6 -12.63 -11.26 11.12
C SER A 6 -11.14 -11.33 11.46
N CYS A 7 -10.67 -12.42 12.07
CA CYS A 7 -9.26 -12.68 12.33
C CYS A 7 -8.45 -12.87 11.03
N LEU A 8 -9.03 -13.56 10.02
CA LEU A 8 -8.39 -13.77 8.72
C LEU A 8 -8.23 -12.44 7.94
N LEU A 9 -9.23 -11.57 7.95
CA LEU A 9 -9.16 -10.23 7.37
C LEU A 9 -8.10 -9.36 8.07
N ASN A 10 -8.03 -9.40 9.39
CA ASN A 10 -7.01 -8.67 10.15
C ASN A 10 -5.59 -9.16 9.81
N LEU A 11 -5.39 -10.48 9.70
CA LEU A 11 -4.11 -11.08 9.33
C LEU A 11 -3.69 -10.73 7.91
N GLN A 12 -4.63 -10.62 6.97
CA GLN A 12 -4.33 -10.23 5.59
C GLN A 12 -3.85 -8.78 5.51
N VAL A 13 -4.53 -7.86 6.20
CA VAL A 13 -4.15 -6.44 6.20
C VAL A 13 -2.75 -6.25 6.80
N GLU A 14 -2.45 -6.88 7.95
CA GLU A 14 -1.13 -6.74 8.59
C GLU A 14 0.01 -7.27 7.71
N ARG A 15 -0.22 -8.38 6.98
CA ARG A 15 0.77 -8.93 6.04
C ARG A 15 1.07 -7.98 4.88
N VAL A 16 0.06 -7.29 4.37
CA VAL A 16 0.23 -6.34 3.24
C VAL A 16 0.90 -5.06 3.74
N VAL A 17 0.44 -4.51 4.86
CA VAL A 17 0.99 -3.27 5.44
C VAL A 17 2.47 -3.43 5.79
N GLY A 18 2.91 -4.61 6.25
CA GLY A 18 4.33 -4.88 6.50
C GLY A 18 5.23 -4.99 5.25
N MET A 19 4.64 -5.13 4.05
CA MET A 19 5.39 -5.29 2.80
C MET A 19 5.63 -3.99 2.03
N VAL A 20 4.94 -2.90 2.37
CA VAL A 20 4.92 -1.67 1.59
C VAL A 20 5.61 -0.52 2.31
N GLU A 21 6.06 0.48 1.56
CA GLU A 21 6.69 1.71 2.08
C GLU A 21 5.72 2.90 2.17
N GLY A 22 4.57 2.80 1.50
CA GLY A 22 3.56 3.85 1.50
C GLY A 22 2.21 3.34 1.04
N ALA A 23 1.17 4.15 1.26
CA ALA A 23 -0.21 3.85 0.93
C ALA A 23 -0.88 5.03 0.24
N VAL A 24 -1.79 4.74 -0.68
CA VAL A 24 -2.69 5.76 -1.26
C VAL A 24 -4.04 5.64 -0.58
N LEU A 25 -4.44 6.70 0.12
CA LEU A 25 -5.78 6.84 0.67
C LEU A 25 -6.68 7.42 -0.41
N PHE A 26 -7.71 6.65 -0.78
CA PHE A 26 -8.64 7.01 -1.83
C PHE A 26 -10.00 7.35 -1.23
N ASP A 27 -10.41 8.61 -1.36
CA ASP A 27 -11.67 9.09 -0.84
C ASP A 27 -12.52 9.73 -1.95
N ASP A 28 -13.84 9.66 -1.78
CA ASP A 28 -14.78 10.35 -2.65
C ASP A 28 -14.77 11.84 -2.29
N ALA A 29 -14.46 12.70 -3.26
CA ALA A 29 -14.39 14.14 -3.08
C ALA A 29 -15.71 14.79 -2.63
N GLY A 30 -16.85 14.11 -2.81
CA GLY A 30 -18.17 14.58 -2.37
C GLY A 30 -18.62 14.01 -1.02
N GLU A 31 -18.23 12.79 -0.67
CA GLU A 31 -18.70 12.12 0.54
C GLU A 31 -17.70 12.20 1.70
N GLY A 32 -16.40 12.13 1.39
CA GLY A 32 -15.31 12.09 2.37
C GLY A 32 -15.03 10.70 2.94
N PRO A 33 -14.22 10.61 4.01
CA PRO A 33 -13.72 9.34 4.51
C PRO A 33 -14.82 8.50 5.17
N LEU A 34 -14.99 7.26 4.68
CA LEU A 34 -15.98 6.32 5.20
C LEU A 34 -15.45 5.54 6.42
N ALA A 35 -16.35 5.18 7.33
CA ALA A 35 -16.02 4.46 8.57
C ALA A 35 -15.28 3.13 8.35
N GLN A 36 -15.46 2.49 7.18
CA GLN A 36 -14.83 1.23 6.82
C GLN A 36 -13.29 1.37 6.65
N THR A 37 -12.80 2.54 6.25
CA THR A 37 -11.38 2.79 5.98
C THR A 37 -10.56 3.01 7.25
N LYS A 38 -11.22 3.35 8.37
CA LYS A 38 -10.57 3.71 9.64
C LYS A 38 -9.69 2.60 10.21
N PHE A 39 -10.12 1.34 10.12
CA PHE A 39 -9.35 0.23 10.69
C PHE A 39 -8.03 -0.02 9.94
N VAL A 40 -8.09 -0.01 8.61
CA VAL A 40 -6.91 -0.22 7.75
C VAL A 40 -5.95 0.95 7.87
N LEU A 41 -6.48 2.18 7.87
CA LEU A 41 -5.68 3.40 8.05
C LEU A 41 -4.97 3.41 9.41
N ALA A 42 -5.66 3.03 10.50
CA ALA A 42 -5.05 2.93 11.82
C ALA A 42 -3.86 1.96 11.84
N LYS A 43 -3.96 0.83 11.12
CA LYS A 43 -2.85 -0.12 10.99
C LYS A 43 -1.71 0.46 10.16
N ALA A 44 -2.01 1.10 9.03
CA ALA A 44 -1.00 1.73 8.18
C ALA A 44 -0.23 2.84 8.93
N LEU A 45 -0.93 3.67 9.70
CA LEU A 45 -0.32 4.71 10.53
C LEU A 45 0.59 4.13 11.62
N ASN A 46 0.15 3.07 12.31
CA ASN A 46 0.97 2.38 13.31
C ASN A 46 2.26 1.75 12.74
N TYR A 47 2.26 1.38 11.46
CA TYR A 47 3.45 0.91 10.75
C TYR A 47 4.37 2.05 10.27
N GLY A 48 4.02 3.30 10.56
CA GLY A 48 4.79 4.47 10.14
C GLY A 48 4.75 4.71 8.63
N LEU A 49 3.74 4.17 7.93
CA LEU A 49 3.63 4.35 6.48
C LEU A 49 3.38 5.82 6.14
N ARG A 50 3.97 6.26 5.03
CA ARG A 50 3.63 7.53 4.40
C ARG A 50 2.41 7.38 3.52
N HIS A 51 1.56 8.38 3.54
CA HIS A 51 0.27 8.35 2.87
C HIS A 51 0.23 9.39 1.75
N LEU A 52 -0.58 9.15 0.73
CA LEU A 52 -0.97 10.13 -0.27
C LEU A 52 -2.49 10.17 -0.29
N LEU A 53 -3.09 11.35 -0.24
CA LEU A 53 -4.54 11.50 -0.35
C LEU A 53 -4.95 11.73 -1.79
N LEU A 54 -5.84 10.89 -2.31
CA LEU A 54 -6.41 11.00 -3.65
C LEU A 54 -7.93 11.18 -3.55
N LEU A 55 -8.39 12.42 -3.77
CA LEU A 55 -9.80 12.78 -3.83
C LEU A 55 -10.34 12.52 -5.23
N ASN A 56 -11.16 11.48 -5.36
CA ASN A 56 -11.69 11.05 -6.65
C ASN A 56 -13.13 11.53 -6.89
N LYS A 57 -13.58 11.50 -8.15
CA LYS A 57 -14.91 11.92 -8.64
C LYS A 57 -15.12 13.43 -8.60
N VAL A 58 -14.05 14.21 -8.75
CA VAL A 58 -14.10 15.67 -8.82
C VAL A 58 -14.86 16.17 -10.07
N ASP A 59 -15.02 15.31 -11.09
CA ASP A 59 -15.86 15.57 -12.26
C ASP A 59 -17.35 15.73 -11.95
N ARG A 60 -17.82 15.29 -10.77
CA ARG A 60 -19.23 15.41 -10.40
C ARG A 60 -19.65 16.89 -10.30
N PRO A 61 -20.83 17.25 -10.82
CA PRO A 61 -21.32 18.64 -10.75
C PRO A 61 -21.53 19.10 -9.30
N SER A 62 -21.92 18.17 -8.41
CA SER A 62 -22.16 18.43 -6.98
C SER A 62 -20.88 18.65 -6.15
N VAL A 63 -19.70 18.35 -6.70
CA VAL A 63 -18.42 18.51 -5.97
C VAL A 63 -17.85 19.89 -6.30
N SER A 64 -17.78 20.78 -5.32
CA SER A 64 -17.10 22.08 -5.42
C SER A 64 -15.71 22.01 -4.78
N GLU A 65 -14.89 23.02 -5.02
CA GLU A 65 -13.59 23.17 -4.33
C GLU A 65 -13.79 23.28 -2.81
N GLU A 66 -14.78 24.05 -2.38
CA GLU A 66 -15.17 24.17 -0.96
C GLU A 66 -15.49 22.80 -0.36
N ARG A 67 -16.23 21.95 -1.09
CA ARG A 67 -16.56 20.61 -0.61
C ARG A 67 -15.31 19.72 -0.50
N CYS A 68 -14.36 19.86 -1.42
CA CYS A 68 -13.09 19.15 -1.31
C CYS A 68 -12.30 19.60 -0.06
N ASN A 69 -12.23 20.91 0.21
CA ASN A 69 -11.55 21.44 1.39
C ASN A 69 -12.18 20.95 2.70
N GLU A 70 -13.51 20.81 2.74
CA GLU A 70 -14.21 20.19 3.87
C GLU A 70 -13.79 18.73 4.06
N VAL A 71 -13.75 17.95 2.96
CA VAL A 71 -13.33 16.55 2.99
C VAL A 71 -11.86 16.41 3.44
N GLU A 72 -10.97 17.27 2.96
CA GLU A 72 -9.57 17.30 3.39
C GLU A 72 -9.45 17.52 4.89
N SER A 73 -10.23 18.47 5.44
CA SER A 73 -10.28 18.73 6.87
C SER A 73 -10.75 17.50 7.65
N LEU A 74 -11.78 16.79 7.17
CA LEU A 74 -12.27 15.55 7.78
C LEU A 74 -11.22 14.43 7.77
N VAL A 75 -10.42 14.33 6.70
CA VAL A 75 -9.32 13.36 6.63
C VAL A 75 -8.21 13.72 7.60
N LEU A 76 -7.83 14.99 7.71
CA LEU A 76 -6.85 15.46 8.69
C LEU A 76 -7.29 15.18 10.12
N ASP A 77 -8.57 15.44 10.44
CA ASP A 77 -9.15 15.10 11.74
C ASP A 77 -9.12 13.58 11.99
N LEU A 78 -9.36 12.76 10.96
CA LEU A 78 -9.26 11.31 11.07
C LEU A 78 -7.83 10.87 11.40
N PHE A 79 -6.82 11.46 10.76
CA PHE A 79 -5.40 11.17 11.04
C PHE A 79 -5.02 11.57 12.47
N ALA A 80 -5.46 12.76 12.92
CA ALA A 80 -5.23 13.21 14.29
C ALA A 80 -5.87 12.27 15.32
N ASN A 81 -7.13 11.86 15.08
CA ASN A 81 -7.83 10.92 15.95
C ASN A 81 -7.19 9.53 16.00
N LEU A 82 -6.43 9.15 14.97
CA LEU A 82 -5.73 7.88 14.90
C LEU A 82 -4.28 7.96 15.41
N GLY A 83 -3.82 9.14 15.83
CA GLY A 83 -2.48 9.34 16.40
C GLY A 83 -1.36 9.40 15.34
N ALA A 84 -1.63 9.97 14.17
CA ALA A 84 -0.62 10.19 13.15
C ALA A 84 0.57 11.04 13.67
N THR A 85 1.78 10.73 13.22
CA THR A 85 2.99 11.51 13.53
C THR A 85 3.08 12.76 12.64
N GLU A 86 3.96 13.71 13.00
CA GLU A 86 4.17 14.94 12.20
C GLU A 86 4.56 14.64 10.74
N GLU A 87 5.43 13.65 10.51
CA GLU A 87 5.82 13.21 9.16
C GLU A 87 4.64 12.64 8.36
N GLN A 88 3.61 12.14 9.05
CA GLN A 88 2.40 11.59 8.43
C GLN A 88 1.31 12.64 8.21
N PHE A 89 1.48 13.88 8.69
CA PHE A 89 0.60 15.01 8.36
C PHE A 89 1.03 15.73 7.07
N ASP A 90 2.29 15.60 6.67
CA ASP A 90 2.83 16.19 5.44
C ASP A 90 2.62 15.26 4.23
N PHE A 91 1.37 14.98 3.87
CA PHE A 91 1.05 14.17 2.69
C PHE A 91 0.56 15.01 1.51
N PRO A 92 0.93 14.65 0.27
CA PRO A 92 0.39 15.28 -0.91
C PRO A 92 -1.10 14.94 -1.08
N ILE A 93 -1.88 15.96 -1.44
CA ILE A 93 -3.30 15.83 -1.78
C ILE A 93 -3.43 16.00 -3.29
N LEU A 94 -4.14 15.07 -3.92
CA LEU A 94 -4.41 15.08 -5.36
C LEU A 94 -5.91 14.96 -5.62
N TYR A 95 -6.35 15.63 -6.67
CA TYR A 95 -7.70 15.61 -7.19
C TYR A 95 -7.74 14.77 -8.46
N ALA A 96 -8.70 13.86 -8.57
CA ALA A 96 -8.79 12.98 -9.72
C ALA A 96 -10.21 12.78 -10.23
N SER A 97 -10.27 12.45 -11.51
CA SER A 97 -11.42 11.78 -12.11
C SER A 97 -10.94 10.47 -12.72
N ALA A 98 -11.22 9.36 -12.05
CA ALA A 98 -11.01 8.04 -12.61
C ALA A 98 -11.87 7.79 -13.86
N LYS A 99 -13.03 8.47 -13.97
CA LYS A 99 -13.92 8.39 -15.12
C LYS A 99 -13.29 9.01 -16.36
N GLU A 100 -12.72 10.21 -16.21
CA GLU A 100 -12.10 10.96 -17.31
C GLU A 100 -10.58 10.69 -17.43
N GLY A 101 -10.02 9.85 -16.54
CA GLY A 101 -8.67 9.33 -16.64
C GLY A 101 -7.54 10.29 -16.25
N TRP A 102 -7.77 11.21 -15.31
CA TRP A 102 -6.77 12.22 -14.93
C TRP A 102 -6.63 12.42 -13.42
N ALA A 103 -5.45 12.89 -13.01
CA ALA A 103 -5.13 13.35 -11.66
C ALA A 103 -4.36 14.69 -11.71
N SER A 104 -4.60 15.56 -10.73
CA SER A 104 -4.08 16.92 -10.65
C SER A 104 -3.73 17.28 -9.21
N SER A 105 -2.62 17.98 -8.99
CA SER A 105 -2.24 18.52 -7.67
C SER A 105 -3.04 19.74 -7.26
N THR A 106 -3.75 20.37 -8.20
CA THR A 106 -4.65 21.51 -7.94
C THR A 106 -6.07 21.14 -8.31
N TYR A 107 -7.03 21.67 -7.57
CA TYR A 107 -8.44 21.47 -7.87
C TYR A 107 -8.74 21.96 -9.30
N THR A 108 -9.35 21.09 -10.10
CA THR A 108 -9.82 21.40 -11.45
C THR A 108 -10.93 20.44 -11.83
N LYS A 109 -11.84 20.87 -12.70
CA LYS A 109 -12.84 19.99 -13.32
C LYS A 109 -12.53 19.66 -14.77
N ASP A 110 -11.69 20.47 -15.42
CA ASP A 110 -11.29 20.27 -16.80
C ASP A 110 -9.80 20.60 -16.93
N PRO A 111 -8.91 19.63 -16.67
CA PRO A 111 -7.49 19.84 -16.86
C PRO A 111 -7.18 20.06 -18.35
N PRO A 112 -6.12 20.81 -18.67
CA PRO A 112 -5.66 20.99 -20.05
C PRO A 112 -5.45 19.63 -20.74
N ALA A 113 -5.67 19.56 -22.06
CA ALA A 113 -5.58 18.29 -22.81
C ALA A 113 -4.24 17.54 -22.61
N GLY A 114 -3.12 18.26 -22.45
CA GLY A 114 -1.80 17.66 -22.17
C GLY A 114 -1.61 17.13 -20.75
N ALA A 115 -2.54 17.43 -19.83
CA ALA A 115 -2.53 17.02 -18.43
C ALA A 115 -3.65 16.01 -18.10
N LYS A 116 -4.39 15.52 -19.10
CA LYS A 116 -5.42 14.47 -18.94
C LYS A 116 -4.78 13.07 -18.82
N ASN A 117 -4.02 12.85 -17.74
CA ASN A 117 -3.40 11.56 -17.44
C ASN A 117 -3.18 11.40 -15.93
N MET A 118 -2.73 10.20 -15.53
CA MET A 118 -2.42 9.86 -14.13
C MET A 118 -0.94 10.10 -13.76
N SER A 119 -0.16 10.77 -14.62
CA SER A 119 1.28 10.95 -14.38
C SER A 119 1.53 11.72 -13.10
N GLN A 120 0.71 12.73 -12.77
CA GLN A 120 0.86 13.49 -11.53
C GLN A 120 0.69 12.62 -10.26
N LEU A 121 -0.21 11.63 -10.30
CA LEU A 121 -0.37 10.67 -9.20
C LEU A 121 0.89 9.82 -9.02
N LEU A 122 1.42 9.26 -10.11
CA LEU A 122 2.63 8.44 -10.07
C LEU A 122 3.83 9.28 -9.62
N ASP A 123 3.98 10.49 -10.15
CA ASP A 123 5.07 11.40 -9.80
C ASP A 123 5.02 11.80 -8.33
N ALA A 124 3.83 12.14 -7.81
CA ALA A 124 3.67 12.45 -6.40
C ALA A 124 4.00 11.25 -5.51
N PHE A 125 3.56 10.04 -5.91
CA PHE A 125 3.87 8.82 -5.19
C PHE A 125 5.38 8.54 -5.15
N VAL A 126 6.06 8.60 -6.30
CA VAL A 126 7.52 8.37 -6.39
C VAL A 126 8.31 9.40 -5.57
N ARG A 127 7.85 10.65 -5.51
CA ARG A 127 8.52 11.71 -4.73
C ARG A 127 8.29 11.59 -3.23
N HIS A 128 7.10 11.18 -2.82
CA HIS A 128 6.70 11.19 -1.41
C HIS A 128 7.03 9.87 -0.70
N VAL A 129 6.84 8.73 -1.36
CA VAL A 129 7.06 7.41 -0.77
C VAL A 129 8.54 7.05 -0.81
N PRO A 130 9.16 6.74 0.35
CA PRO A 130 10.58 6.42 0.39
C PRO A 130 10.85 5.10 -0.34
N PRO A 131 12.03 4.95 -0.96
CA PRO A 131 12.40 3.69 -1.57
C PRO A 131 12.57 2.59 -0.50
N PRO A 132 12.31 1.31 -0.84
CA PRO A 132 12.58 0.18 0.02
C PRO A 132 14.06 0.15 0.42
N LYS A 133 14.34 -0.12 1.70
CA LYS A 133 15.70 -0.38 2.18
C LYS A 133 15.98 -1.88 2.05
N ALA A 134 16.89 -2.26 1.16
CA ALA A 134 17.37 -3.63 1.04
C ALA A 134 18.88 -3.65 0.83
N ASN A 135 19.57 -4.60 1.48
CA ASN A 135 20.99 -4.82 1.26
C ASN A 135 21.20 -5.79 0.10
N LEU A 136 21.63 -5.31 -1.07
CA LEU A 136 21.80 -6.14 -2.26
C LEU A 136 23.02 -7.07 -2.17
N ASP A 137 24.02 -6.74 -1.35
CA ASP A 137 25.26 -7.51 -1.21
C ASP A 137 25.14 -8.64 -0.18
N GLY A 138 24.06 -8.64 0.60
CA GLY A 138 23.78 -9.66 1.61
C GLY A 138 23.27 -10.97 1.01
N PRO A 139 23.19 -12.05 1.82
CA PRO A 139 22.52 -13.27 1.40
C PRO A 139 21.04 -13.01 1.10
N PHE A 140 20.47 -13.78 0.18
CA PHE A 140 19.05 -13.69 -0.14
C PHE A 140 18.20 -13.98 1.11
N GLN A 141 17.35 -13.02 1.47
CA GLN A 141 16.36 -13.15 2.52
C GLN A 141 15.05 -12.56 2.04
N MET A 142 13.97 -13.32 2.24
CA MET A 142 12.63 -12.91 1.89
C MET A 142 11.67 -13.35 2.99
N LEU A 143 10.87 -12.42 3.49
CA LEU A 143 9.79 -12.73 4.40
C LEU A 143 8.56 -13.17 3.60
N VAL A 144 8.13 -14.42 3.77
CA VAL A 144 6.95 -14.97 3.09
C VAL A 144 5.69 -14.45 3.77
N SER A 145 4.89 -13.69 3.04
CA SER A 145 3.64 -13.10 3.53
C SER A 145 2.41 -13.89 3.08
N MET A 146 2.43 -14.43 1.86
CA MET A 146 1.34 -15.23 1.31
C MET A 146 1.88 -16.51 0.69
N MET A 147 1.11 -17.58 0.83
CA MET A 147 1.41 -18.89 0.28
C MET A 147 0.18 -19.41 -0.43
N GLU A 148 0.33 -19.67 -1.71
CA GLU A 148 -0.70 -20.22 -2.57
C GLU A 148 -0.21 -21.53 -3.16
N LYS A 149 -1.14 -22.37 -3.60
CA LYS A 149 -0.82 -23.63 -4.26
C LYS A 149 -1.52 -23.64 -5.61
N ASP A 150 -0.72 -23.69 -6.65
CA ASP A 150 -1.16 -23.93 -8.00
C ASP A 150 -0.95 -25.42 -8.37
N THR A 151 -1.83 -25.94 -9.22
CA THR A 151 -1.84 -27.37 -9.57
C THR A 151 -0.70 -27.72 -10.52
N TYR A 152 -0.20 -26.75 -11.31
CA TYR A 152 0.86 -26.94 -12.30
C TYR A 152 2.21 -26.40 -11.83
N LEU A 153 2.21 -25.25 -11.13
CA LEU A 153 3.43 -24.57 -10.69
C LEU A 153 3.89 -25.00 -9.28
N GLY A 154 3.02 -25.64 -8.50
CA GLY A 154 3.31 -26.01 -7.12
C GLY A 154 3.03 -24.86 -6.14
N ARG A 155 3.89 -24.68 -5.12
CA ARG A 155 3.69 -23.62 -4.12
C ARG A 155 4.20 -22.29 -4.66
N ILE A 156 3.35 -21.27 -4.61
CA ILE A 156 3.69 -19.89 -4.93
C ILE A 156 3.86 -19.14 -3.61
N LEU A 157 5.03 -18.56 -3.41
CA LEU A 157 5.36 -17.77 -2.22
C LEU A 157 5.45 -16.30 -2.63
N THR A 158 4.65 -15.45 -2.00
CA THR A 158 4.69 -14.00 -2.20
C THR A 158 5.21 -13.35 -0.93
N GLY A 159 6.17 -12.45 -1.08
CA GLY A 159 6.86 -11.85 0.05
C GLY A 159 7.75 -10.69 -0.35
N ARG A 160 8.25 -9.99 0.66
CA ARG A 160 9.19 -8.88 0.50
C ARG A 160 10.62 -9.40 0.63
N ILE A 161 11.45 -9.12 -0.37
CA ILE A 161 12.89 -9.38 -0.31
C ILE A 161 13.53 -8.31 0.57
N SER A 162 14.12 -8.71 1.69
CA SER A 162 14.80 -7.81 2.62
C SER A 162 16.29 -7.65 2.31
N SER A 163 16.89 -8.67 1.69
CA SER A 163 18.33 -8.71 1.39
C SER A 163 18.61 -9.64 0.21
N GLY A 164 19.70 -9.35 -0.50
CA GLY A 164 20.28 -10.16 -1.55
C GLY A 164 19.47 -10.18 -2.85
N ILE A 165 19.85 -11.12 -3.71
CA ILE A 165 19.29 -11.30 -5.05
C ILE A 165 18.97 -12.78 -5.21
N VAL A 166 17.83 -13.09 -5.84
CA VAL A 166 17.43 -14.45 -6.18
C VAL A 166 17.26 -14.60 -7.68
N ARG A 167 17.74 -15.72 -8.22
CA ARG A 167 17.63 -16.07 -9.64
C ARG A 167 16.93 -17.41 -9.81
N VAL A 168 16.36 -17.60 -10.99
CA VAL A 168 15.75 -18.88 -11.37
C VAL A 168 16.82 -19.97 -11.31
N GLY A 169 16.53 -21.04 -10.58
CA GLY A 169 17.43 -22.16 -10.37
C GLY A 169 18.23 -22.12 -9.07
N ASP A 170 18.20 -21.01 -8.33
CA ASP A 170 18.85 -20.93 -7.02
C ASP A 170 18.20 -21.89 -6.03
N LYS A 171 19.04 -22.50 -5.18
CA LYS A 171 18.58 -23.30 -4.04
C LYS A 171 18.25 -22.36 -2.90
N ILE A 172 17.08 -22.55 -2.31
CA ILE A 172 16.58 -21.76 -1.18
C ILE A 172 16.29 -22.66 0.01
N HIS A 173 16.34 -22.07 1.20
CA HIS A 173 16.00 -22.73 2.45
C HIS A 173 14.80 -22.03 3.08
N GLY A 174 13.75 -22.80 3.37
CA GLY A 174 12.64 -22.33 4.20
C GLY A 174 13.08 -22.34 5.65
N LEU A 175 13.07 -21.16 6.28
CA LEU A 175 13.48 -20.97 7.67
C LEU A 175 12.25 -20.62 8.53
N ARG A 176 12.17 -21.19 9.74
CA ARG A 176 11.22 -20.79 10.78
C ARG A 176 12.00 -20.21 11.95
N SER A 177 11.56 -19.08 12.47
CA SER A 177 12.05 -18.58 13.76
C SER A 177 11.09 -19.05 14.86
N ASN A 178 11.61 -19.78 15.84
CA ASN A 178 10.90 -20.17 17.07
C ASN A 178 11.64 -19.56 18.28
N GLU A 179 11.06 -19.68 19.48
CA GLU A 179 11.69 -19.22 20.74
C GLU A 179 13.07 -19.85 21.00
N SER A 180 13.34 -21.03 20.41
CA SER A 180 14.59 -21.78 20.55
C SER A 180 15.64 -21.48 19.47
N GLY A 181 15.34 -20.64 18.48
CA GLY A 181 16.26 -20.28 17.40
C GLY A 181 15.66 -20.39 15.99
N ILE A 182 16.53 -20.34 14.98
CA ILE A 182 16.16 -20.47 13.57
C ILE A 182 16.30 -21.93 13.14
N GLU A 183 15.20 -22.53 12.72
CA GLU A 183 15.15 -23.91 12.23
C GLU A 183 14.95 -23.93 10.72
N LYS A 184 15.67 -24.82 10.05
CA LYS A 184 15.46 -25.11 8.63
C LYS A 184 14.32 -26.11 8.48
N ILE A 185 13.26 -25.68 7.80
CA ILE A 185 12.05 -26.48 7.59
C ILE A 185 12.16 -27.28 6.29
N GLU A 186 12.64 -26.65 5.22
CA GLU A 186 12.63 -27.24 3.88
C GLU A 186 13.71 -26.67 2.97
N GLU A 187 13.99 -27.39 1.89
CA GLU A 187 14.77 -26.91 0.76
C GLU A 187 13.88 -26.83 -0.49
N GLY A 188 14.09 -25.78 -1.27
CA GLY A 188 13.41 -25.58 -2.54
C GLY A 188 14.38 -25.11 -3.61
N LYS A 189 13.90 -25.11 -4.85
CA LYS A 189 14.58 -24.49 -5.98
C LYS A 189 13.64 -23.46 -6.59
N VAL A 190 14.18 -22.28 -6.91
CA VAL A 190 13.39 -21.19 -7.49
C VAL A 190 13.03 -21.55 -8.93
N CYS A 191 11.74 -21.59 -9.22
CA CYS A 191 11.19 -21.86 -10.54
C CYS A 191 10.54 -20.60 -11.11
N ARG A 192 10.56 -20.46 -12.43
CA ARG A 192 9.86 -19.39 -13.13
C ARG A 192 8.41 -19.81 -13.37
N SER A 193 7.46 -18.96 -13.01
CA SER A 193 6.08 -19.09 -13.50
C SER A 193 6.08 -18.78 -15.00
N MET A 194 5.55 -19.70 -15.81
CA MET A 194 5.30 -19.46 -17.24
C MET A 194 4.17 -18.44 -17.44
#